data_AF-A0A956U553-F1
#
_entry.id   AF-A0A956U553-F1
#
_cell.length_a   1.000
_cell.length_b   1.000
_cell.length_c   1.000
_cell.angle_alpha   90.00
_cell.angle_beta   90.00
_cell.angle_gamma   90.00
#
_symmetry.space_group_name_H-M   'P 1'
#
loop_
_entity.id
_entity.type
_entity.pdbx_description
1 polymer ?
#
loop_
_entity_poly.entity_id
_entity_poly.type
_entity_poly.pdbx_seq_one_letter_code
_entity_poly.pdbx_strand_id
1 'polypeptide(L)'
;MLRFSRCSYMAGIFALAIPVLSHLLLIEAAPVQAAASKRSMTAEARSFFDQGKVQFAAKKYKEAQASFAKACQISSRSDSAQYYLGMAALYAGNHRLFIDCMTRVVVMNKLKNSIIAKNALVNILKYSRLHPYCALNTQEQLCRWDTRRHPVLQICVSQGLALPPQYQGKSLNITEIKEFRRLFQTGTFVQSLVKEPTFKSYQAQNAVSALRKWDWAIREGLFKYAFTNDPGKADILVLWTPRFRAGGGMEGLTNYFGTNKPGQGKVIIQLNTAGLSASKGNAYAQLMAAHEFGHAFGLGSHSPGADDIMTAKIYYDSDKAHGISENDKAVLRAVYSLDPDNAW
;
A
#
# COMPACT_ATOMS: atom_id res chain seq x y z
N MET A 1 23.14 67.48 -15.08
CA MET A 1 21.81 67.67 -15.72
C MET A 1 20.74 67.34 -14.69
N LEU A 2 20.20 68.39 -14.08
CA LEU A 2 19.01 68.40 -13.23
C LEU A 2 17.83 68.85 -14.08
N ARG A 3 16.66 68.21 -13.98
CA ARG A 3 15.37 68.83 -14.34
C ARG A 3 14.28 68.39 -13.37
N PHE A 4 13.86 69.35 -12.55
CA PHE A 4 12.54 69.40 -11.94
C PHE A 4 11.58 70.12 -12.90
N SER A 5 10.32 69.68 -12.97
CA SER A 5 9.21 70.58 -13.27
C SER A 5 7.92 70.03 -12.64
N ARG A 6 7.11 70.95 -12.12
CA ARG A 6 5.94 70.75 -11.24
C ARG A 6 4.61 70.86 -11.99
N CYS A 7 3.57 70.36 -11.29
CA CYS A 7 2.14 70.74 -11.30
C CYS A 7 1.31 70.38 -12.56
N SER A 8 0.00 70.14 -12.53
CA SER A 8 -1.07 69.76 -11.58
C SER A 8 -2.37 70.13 -12.33
N TYR A 9 -3.42 69.30 -12.37
CA TYR A 9 -4.85 69.71 -12.25
C TYR A 9 -5.84 68.53 -12.48
N MET A 10 -6.51 68.16 -11.39
CA MET A 10 -7.95 67.84 -11.17
C MET A 10 -8.86 67.10 -12.18
N ALA A 11 -9.61 66.17 -11.54
CA ALA A 11 -11.07 65.92 -11.60
C ALA A 11 -11.65 64.93 -12.64
N GLY A 12 -12.39 63.94 -12.10
CA GLY A 12 -13.31 63.08 -12.84
C GLY A 12 -13.89 61.95 -11.96
N ILE A 13 -15.14 62.13 -11.51
CA ILE A 13 -15.95 61.25 -10.66
C ILE A 13 -16.63 60.17 -11.54
N PHE A 14 -16.73 58.91 -11.07
CA PHE A 14 -17.97 58.09 -10.94
C PHE A 14 -17.71 56.56 -10.93
N ALA A 15 -18.34 55.92 -9.94
CA ALA A 15 -19.09 54.65 -10.03
C ALA A 15 -18.34 53.33 -10.29
N LEU A 16 -18.23 52.46 -9.27
CA LEU A 16 -19.19 51.37 -9.00
C LEU A 16 -18.61 50.40 -7.96
N ALA A 17 -19.45 50.07 -6.99
CA ALA A 17 -19.18 49.10 -5.94
C ALA A 17 -19.05 47.67 -6.50
N ILE A 18 -18.02 46.94 -6.08
CA ILE A 18 -18.01 45.48 -6.05
C ILE A 18 -17.53 45.09 -4.65
N PRO A 19 -18.38 44.51 -3.78
CA PRO A 19 -17.91 43.93 -2.54
C PRO A 19 -17.11 42.66 -2.88
N VAL A 20 -15.82 42.70 -2.61
CA VAL A 20 -14.97 41.51 -2.53
C VAL A 20 -15.43 40.71 -1.31
N LEU A 21 -16.37 39.79 -1.52
CA LEU A 21 -16.66 38.74 -0.56
C LEU A 21 -15.48 37.76 -0.58
N SER A 22 -14.52 38.01 0.28
CA SER A 22 -13.52 37.04 0.74
C SER A 22 -14.24 35.94 1.52
N HIS A 23 -14.87 34.99 0.83
CA HIS A 23 -15.22 33.71 1.43
C HIS A 23 -13.97 32.85 1.49
N LEU A 24 -13.21 33.07 2.56
CA LEU A 24 -12.36 32.04 3.15
C LEU A 24 -13.27 30.86 3.50
N LEU A 25 -13.44 29.93 2.56
CA LEU A 25 -13.92 28.59 2.89
C LEU A 25 -12.82 27.94 3.71
N LEU A 26 -12.97 28.04 5.03
CA LEU A 26 -12.39 27.11 5.99
C LEU A 26 -12.86 25.72 5.59
N ILE A 27 -12.04 25.04 4.78
CA ILE A 27 -12.08 23.59 4.66
C ILE A 27 -11.62 23.10 6.03
N GLU A 28 -12.58 22.80 6.91
CA GLU A 28 -12.32 21.94 8.05
C GLU A 28 -11.91 20.58 7.48
N ALA A 29 -10.59 20.38 7.38
CA ALA A 29 -10.02 19.07 7.22
C ALA A 29 -10.51 18.22 8.39
N ALA A 30 -11.42 17.29 8.11
CA ALA A 30 -11.85 16.28 9.07
C ALA A 30 -10.61 15.66 9.73
N PRO A 31 -10.60 15.49 11.07
CA PRO A 31 -9.38 15.23 11.79
C PRO A 31 -8.81 13.85 11.42
N VAL A 32 -7.56 13.85 10.96
CA VAL A 32 -6.66 12.69 10.79
C VAL A 32 -6.26 12.14 12.18
N GLN A 33 -7.21 11.93 13.09
CA GLN A 33 -6.93 11.54 14.48
C GLN A 33 -7.00 10.04 14.75
N ALA A 34 -7.51 9.23 13.82
CA ALA A 34 -7.62 7.78 14.04
C ALA A 34 -6.32 6.98 13.79
N ALA A 35 -5.37 7.50 12.99
CA ALA A 35 -4.14 6.76 12.66
C ALA A 35 -3.01 6.96 13.68
N ALA A 36 -2.99 8.08 14.41
CA ALA A 36 -1.94 8.38 15.39
C ALA A 36 -2.00 7.49 16.64
N SER A 37 -3.20 7.02 17.02
CA SER A 37 -3.43 6.22 18.23
C SER A 37 -2.70 4.86 18.21
N LYS A 38 -2.62 4.19 17.06
CA LYS A 38 -2.05 2.82 16.95
C LYS A 38 -0.52 2.77 16.94
N ARG A 39 0.16 3.89 16.69
CA ARG A 39 1.63 3.97 16.70
C ARG A 39 2.20 4.34 18.07
N SER A 40 1.38 4.88 18.95
CA SER A 40 1.78 5.20 20.33
C SER A 40 1.79 3.94 21.18
N MET A 41 2.85 3.73 21.96
CA MET A 41 2.91 2.66 22.94
C MET A 41 1.90 2.91 24.06
N THR A 42 1.16 1.87 24.45
CA THR A 42 0.36 1.87 25.69
C THR A 42 1.27 2.04 26.91
N ALA A 43 0.70 2.41 28.07
CA ALA A 43 1.47 2.50 29.31
C ALA A 43 2.15 1.17 29.68
N GLU A 44 1.45 0.06 29.46
CA GLU A 44 1.97 -1.29 29.67
C GLU A 44 3.14 -1.62 28.72
N ALA A 45 2.98 -1.39 27.42
CA ALA A 45 4.06 -1.59 26.45
C ALA A 45 5.28 -0.72 26.76
N ARG A 46 5.03 0.53 27.19
CA ARG A 46 6.07 1.48 27.58
C ARG A 46 6.86 1.00 28.80
N SER A 47 6.21 0.40 29.80
CA SER A 47 6.88 -0.17 30.96
C SER A 47 7.92 -1.23 30.56
N PHE A 48 7.54 -2.19 29.71
CA PHE A 48 8.47 -3.19 29.19
C PHE A 48 9.56 -2.58 28.31
N PHE A 49 9.23 -1.58 27.51
CA PHE A 49 10.21 -0.87 26.69
C PHE A 49 11.26 -0.15 27.55
N ASP A 50 10.84 0.54 28.62
CA ASP A 50 11.74 1.23 29.54
C ASP A 50 12.63 0.26 30.30
N GLN A 51 12.08 -0.88 30.76
CA GLN A 51 12.88 -1.98 31.33
C GLN A 51 13.93 -2.51 30.34
N GLY A 52 13.54 -2.71 29.09
CA GLY A 52 14.45 -3.16 28.02
C GLY A 52 15.61 -2.18 27.80
N LYS A 53 15.36 -0.87 27.83
CA LYS A 53 16.44 0.14 27.73
C LYS A 53 17.43 0.05 28.87
N VAL A 54 16.97 -0.14 30.11
CA VAL A 54 17.84 -0.29 31.28
C VAL A 54 18.72 -1.53 31.13
N GLN A 55 18.14 -2.66 30.73
CA GLN A 55 18.88 -3.90 30.49
C GLN A 55 19.88 -3.76 29.34
N PHE A 56 19.49 -3.09 28.26
CA PHE A 56 20.34 -2.84 27.10
C PHE A 56 21.55 -1.97 27.47
N ALA A 57 21.34 -0.90 28.24
CA ALA A 57 22.42 -0.04 28.75
C ALA A 57 23.38 -0.82 29.67
N ALA A 58 22.86 -1.78 30.44
CA ALA A 58 23.64 -2.71 31.25
C ALA A 58 24.30 -3.86 30.45
N LYS A 59 24.24 -3.83 29.11
CA LYS A 59 24.74 -4.87 28.18
C LYS A 59 24.13 -6.27 28.39
N LYS A 60 22.97 -6.34 29.05
CA LYS A 60 22.17 -7.55 29.26
C LYS A 60 21.26 -7.78 28.04
N TYR A 61 21.86 -8.09 26.89
CA TYR A 61 21.17 -8.03 25.61
C TYR A 61 20.07 -9.08 25.45
N LYS A 62 20.21 -10.29 26.02
CA LYS A 62 19.17 -11.33 25.96
C LYS A 62 17.93 -10.94 26.76
N GLU A 63 18.14 -10.35 27.93
CA GLU A 63 17.08 -9.85 28.80
C GLU A 63 16.39 -8.63 28.17
N ALA A 64 17.18 -7.69 27.63
CA ALA A 64 16.66 -6.55 26.88
C ALA A 64 15.80 -7.00 25.69
N GLN A 65 16.26 -8.00 24.93
CA GLN A 65 15.51 -8.59 23.82
C GLN A 65 14.16 -9.14 24.31
N ALA A 66 14.11 -9.84 25.44
CA ALA A 66 12.86 -10.36 26.00
C ALA A 66 11.89 -9.23 26.40
N SER A 67 12.38 -8.18 27.04
CA SER A 67 11.56 -7.02 27.44
C SER A 67 11.03 -6.26 26.23
N PHE A 68 11.88 -5.97 25.22
CA PHE A 68 11.42 -5.33 23.99
C PHE A 68 10.46 -6.21 23.19
N ALA A 69 10.62 -7.54 23.21
CA ALA A 69 9.68 -8.46 22.58
C ALA A 69 8.29 -8.37 23.19
N LYS A 70 8.18 -8.28 24.54
CA LYS A 70 6.91 -8.03 25.22
C LYS A 70 6.29 -6.69 24.82
N ALA A 71 7.08 -5.63 24.77
CA ALA A 71 6.61 -4.33 24.28
C ALA A 71 6.06 -4.41 22.84
N CYS A 72 6.75 -5.12 21.94
CA CYS A 72 6.29 -5.35 20.57
C CYS A 72 5.07 -6.27 20.48
N GLN A 73 4.88 -7.21 21.42
CA GLN A 73 3.68 -8.04 21.46
C GLN A 73 2.43 -7.21 21.78
N ILE A 74 2.56 -6.23 22.68
CA ILE A 74 1.47 -5.34 23.09
C ILE A 74 1.26 -4.19 22.08
N SER A 75 2.34 -3.68 21.50
CA SER A 75 2.34 -2.56 20.56
C SER A 75 3.22 -2.88 19.35
N SER A 76 2.75 -3.80 18.50
CA SER A 76 3.49 -4.31 17.34
C SER A 76 3.94 -3.22 16.36
N ARG A 77 3.20 -2.11 16.34
CA ARG A 77 3.39 -0.94 15.48
C ARG A 77 4.33 0.13 16.04
N SER A 78 4.93 -0.07 17.21
CA SER A 78 5.95 0.85 17.75
C SER A 78 7.28 0.66 17.02
N ASP A 79 7.64 1.61 16.17
CA ASP A 79 8.91 1.59 15.42
C ASP A 79 10.13 1.61 16.36
N SER A 80 10.04 2.35 17.47
CA SER A 80 11.06 2.41 18.51
C SER A 80 11.22 1.06 19.19
N ALA A 81 10.13 0.41 19.61
CA ALA A 81 10.21 -0.91 20.23
C ALA A 81 10.81 -1.95 19.26
N GLN A 82 10.38 -1.96 17.99
CA GLN A 82 10.93 -2.86 16.96
C GLN A 82 12.41 -2.58 16.70
N TYR A 83 12.82 -1.30 16.62
CA TYR A 83 14.21 -0.92 16.40
C TYR A 83 15.10 -1.42 17.54
N TYR A 84 14.73 -1.13 18.79
CA TYR A 84 15.52 -1.56 19.95
C TYR A 84 15.50 -3.08 20.15
N LEU A 85 14.39 -3.77 19.83
CA LEU A 85 14.35 -5.22 19.78
C LEU A 85 15.37 -5.76 18.77
N GLY A 86 15.42 -5.19 17.56
CA GLY A 86 16.39 -5.58 16.55
C GLY A 86 17.82 -5.33 16.99
N MET A 87 18.12 -4.17 17.58
CA MET A 87 19.47 -3.89 18.11
C MET A 87 19.86 -4.87 19.23
N ALA A 88 18.96 -5.16 20.16
CA ALA A 88 19.20 -6.15 21.22
C ALA A 88 19.45 -7.55 20.63
N ALA A 89 18.68 -7.94 19.61
CA ALA A 89 18.86 -9.19 18.90
C ALA A 89 20.22 -9.26 18.21
N LEU A 90 20.68 -8.19 17.55
CA LEU A 90 22.00 -8.12 16.93
C LEU A 90 23.11 -8.36 17.96
N TYR A 91 23.10 -7.62 19.07
CA TYR A 91 24.12 -7.77 20.13
C TYR A 91 24.03 -9.11 20.87
N ALA A 92 22.87 -9.75 20.87
CA ALA A 92 22.68 -11.11 21.38
C ALA A 92 23.06 -12.20 20.35
N GLY A 93 23.48 -11.83 19.13
CA GLY A 93 23.86 -12.76 18.05
C GLY A 93 22.69 -13.31 17.22
N ASN A 94 21.47 -12.86 17.45
CA ASN A 94 20.27 -13.26 16.71
C ASN A 94 20.05 -12.38 15.46
N HIS A 95 20.85 -12.65 14.43
CA HIS A 95 20.86 -11.90 13.18
C HIS A 95 19.53 -11.96 12.42
N ARG A 96 18.84 -13.11 12.45
CA ARG A 96 17.53 -13.27 11.80
C ARG A 96 16.49 -12.32 12.39
N LEU A 97 16.35 -12.33 13.72
CA LEU A 97 15.41 -11.43 14.39
C LEU A 97 15.77 -9.96 14.19
N PHE A 98 17.06 -9.62 14.18
CA PHE A 98 17.52 -8.27 13.84
C PHE A 98 17.01 -7.84 12.46
N ILE A 99 17.21 -8.65 11.41
CA ILE A 99 16.74 -8.34 10.05
C ILE A 99 15.21 -8.20 10.02
N ASP A 100 14.48 -9.11 10.66
CA ASP A 100 13.02 -9.09 10.69
C ASP A 100 12.49 -7.80 11.35
N CYS A 101 13.06 -7.42 12.50
CA CYS A 101 12.69 -6.21 13.22
C CYS A 101 13.01 -4.93 12.43
N MET A 102 14.20 -4.85 11.83
CA MET A 102 14.58 -3.68 11.05
C MET A 102 13.72 -3.55 9.79
N THR A 103 13.41 -4.68 9.13
CA THR A 103 12.48 -4.71 7.99
C THR A 103 11.11 -4.16 8.39
N ARG A 104 10.56 -4.59 9.55
CA ARG A 104 9.30 -4.01 10.06
C ARG A 104 9.40 -2.51 10.25
N VAL A 105 10.48 -2.00 10.85
CA VAL A 105 10.66 -0.53 11.02
C VAL A 105 10.59 0.20 9.67
N VAL A 106 11.27 -0.31 8.64
CA VAL A 106 11.24 0.28 7.29
C VAL A 106 9.84 0.23 6.68
N VAL A 107 9.17 -0.91 6.78
CA VAL A 107 7.81 -1.14 6.24
C VAL A 107 6.79 -0.15 6.81
N MET A 108 6.91 0.20 8.09
CA MET A 108 5.97 1.08 8.79
C MET A 108 6.20 2.58 8.57
N ASN A 109 7.26 2.97 7.86
CA ASN A 109 7.72 4.36 7.84
C ASN A 109 8.13 4.82 6.43
N LYS A 110 7.73 6.04 6.08
CA LYS A 110 8.33 6.73 4.94
C LYS A 110 9.73 7.20 5.33
N LEU A 111 10.75 6.67 4.65
CA LEU A 111 12.17 6.98 4.94
C LEU A 111 12.45 8.48 5.02
N LYS A 112 11.85 9.30 4.15
CA LYS A 112 12.04 10.76 4.16
C LYS A 112 11.66 11.43 5.50
N ASN A 113 10.73 10.85 6.26
CA ASN A 113 10.13 11.44 7.45
C ASN A 113 10.56 10.76 8.77
N SER A 114 11.33 9.66 8.73
CA SER A 114 11.68 8.89 9.94
C SER A 114 13.18 8.59 10.00
N ILE A 115 13.86 9.21 10.96
CA ILE A 115 15.28 8.96 11.24
C ILE A 115 15.50 7.51 11.67
N ILE A 116 14.60 6.97 12.51
CA ILE A 116 14.66 5.57 12.97
C ILE A 116 14.59 4.61 11.77
N ALA A 117 13.73 4.88 10.79
CA ALA A 117 13.63 4.06 9.59
C ALA A 117 14.86 4.18 8.66
N LYS A 118 15.45 5.37 8.53
CA LYS A 118 16.73 5.55 7.81
C LYS A 118 17.84 4.73 8.47
N ASN A 119 17.95 4.81 9.79
CA ASN A 119 18.94 4.04 10.55
C ASN A 119 18.69 2.55 10.44
N ALA A 120 17.43 2.09 10.49
CA ALA A 120 17.08 0.69 10.29
C ALA A 120 17.52 0.20 8.91
N LEU A 121 17.21 0.94 7.84
CA LEU A 121 17.64 0.59 6.49
C LEU A 121 19.15 0.51 6.37
N VAL A 122 19.89 1.52 6.83
CA VAL A 122 21.37 1.52 6.83
C VAL A 122 21.92 0.30 7.55
N ASN A 123 21.34 -0.06 8.69
CA ASN A 123 21.74 -1.24 9.44
C ASN A 123 21.43 -2.55 8.66
N ILE A 124 20.28 -2.69 8.02
CA ILE A 124 19.99 -3.88 7.19
C ILE A 124 21.01 -4.00 6.07
N LEU A 125 21.28 -2.92 5.34
CA LEU A 125 22.23 -2.91 4.22
C LEU A 125 23.66 -3.28 4.65
N LYS A 126 24.02 -3.03 5.91
CA LYS A 126 25.32 -3.43 6.47
C LYS A 126 25.42 -4.93 6.74
N TYR A 127 24.33 -5.58 7.15
CA TYR A 127 24.34 -6.97 7.64
C TYR A 127 23.57 -7.95 6.75
N SER A 128 22.99 -7.49 5.64
CA SER A 128 22.14 -8.26 4.74
C SER A 128 22.22 -7.69 3.32
N ARG A 129 21.80 -8.51 2.34
CA ARG A 129 21.60 -8.07 0.94
C ARG A 129 20.17 -7.57 0.68
N LEU A 130 19.32 -7.57 1.70
CA LEU A 130 17.93 -7.11 1.58
C LEU A 130 17.87 -5.57 1.49
N HIS A 131 17.01 -5.10 0.61
CA HIS A 131 16.68 -3.70 0.40
C HIS A 131 15.17 -3.49 0.64
N PRO A 132 14.68 -3.64 1.88
CA PRO A 132 13.26 -3.48 2.14
C PRO A 132 12.83 -2.03 1.91
N TYR A 133 11.55 -1.87 1.63
CA TYR A 133 10.94 -0.58 1.33
C TYR A 133 9.66 -0.38 2.15
N CYS A 134 9.17 0.86 2.18
CA CYS A 134 7.96 1.24 2.88
C CYS A 134 6.75 0.49 2.28
N ALA A 135 5.82 0.00 3.10
CA ALA A 135 4.57 -0.60 2.60
C ALA A 135 3.33 0.23 2.94
N LEU A 136 3.51 1.45 3.48
CA LEU A 136 2.38 2.35 3.72
C LEU A 136 1.74 2.80 2.41
N ASN A 137 0.41 2.83 2.37
CA ASN A 137 -0.34 3.40 1.26
C ASN A 137 -0.21 4.94 1.21
N THR A 138 -0.91 5.57 0.25
CA THR A 138 -0.91 7.03 0.07
C THR A 138 -1.48 7.78 1.29
N GLN A 139 -2.35 7.14 2.08
CA GLN A 139 -2.89 7.64 3.35
C GLN A 139 -2.00 7.32 4.57
N GLU A 140 -0.77 6.84 4.35
CA GLU A 140 0.18 6.45 5.39
C GLU A 140 -0.28 5.31 6.29
N GLN A 141 -1.15 4.45 5.77
CA GLN A 141 -1.69 3.30 6.48
C GLN A 141 -1.02 2.02 6.01
N LEU A 142 -0.70 1.14 6.96
CA LEU A 142 -0.37 -0.25 6.69
C LEU A 142 -1.67 -1.03 6.59
N CYS A 143 -2.03 -1.42 5.37
CA CYS A 143 -3.25 -2.14 5.08
C CYS A 143 -2.92 -3.57 4.65
N ARG A 144 -3.62 -4.55 5.22
CA ARG A 144 -3.55 -5.95 4.81
C ARG A 144 -4.83 -6.66 5.21
N TRP A 145 -5.04 -7.85 4.68
CA TRP A 145 -6.10 -8.75 5.11
C TRP A 145 -5.85 -9.23 6.55
N ASP A 146 -6.86 -9.15 7.41
CA ASP A 146 -6.81 -9.81 8.73
C ASP A 146 -7.24 -11.26 8.59
N THR A 147 -6.27 -12.18 8.65
CA THR A 147 -6.50 -13.62 8.46
C THR A 147 -7.45 -14.23 9.49
N ARG A 148 -7.70 -13.56 10.62
CA ARG A 148 -8.73 -13.99 11.59
C ARG A 148 -10.15 -13.66 11.11
N ARG A 149 -10.29 -12.62 10.29
CA ARG A 149 -11.57 -12.13 9.74
C ARG A 149 -11.81 -12.65 8.32
N HIS A 150 -10.73 -12.82 7.55
CA HIS A 150 -10.72 -13.36 6.20
C HIS A 150 -9.82 -14.60 6.18
N PRO A 151 -10.29 -15.75 6.74
CA PRO A 151 -9.49 -16.96 6.84
C PRO A 151 -9.14 -17.55 5.46
N VAL A 152 -9.95 -17.27 4.44
CA VAL A 152 -9.70 -17.62 3.04
C VAL A 152 -10.20 -16.48 2.14
N LEU A 153 -9.29 -15.79 1.47
CA LEU A 153 -9.61 -14.74 0.51
C LEU A 153 -10.30 -15.32 -0.72
N GLN A 154 -11.49 -14.84 -1.05
CA GLN A 154 -12.21 -15.17 -2.27
C GLN A 154 -11.69 -14.29 -3.40
N ILE A 155 -11.03 -14.88 -4.39
CA ILE A 155 -10.47 -14.15 -5.53
C ILE A 155 -11.26 -14.48 -6.79
N CYS A 156 -11.78 -13.45 -7.46
CA CYS A 156 -12.45 -13.59 -8.75
C CYS A 156 -11.60 -12.91 -9.83
N VAL A 157 -11.14 -13.70 -10.80
CA VAL A 157 -10.59 -13.17 -12.05
C VAL A 157 -11.69 -13.21 -13.09
N SER A 158 -12.33 -12.07 -13.34
CA SER A 158 -13.51 -12.03 -14.21
C SER A 158 -13.16 -12.41 -15.65
N GLN A 159 -14.12 -12.99 -16.36
CA GLN A 159 -13.97 -13.38 -17.78
C GLN A 159 -14.33 -12.20 -18.72
N GLY A 160 -13.68 -11.05 -18.50
CA GLY A 160 -13.85 -9.86 -19.32
C GLY A 160 -14.78 -8.80 -18.74
N LEU A 161 -15.23 -8.89 -17.49
CA LEU A 161 -16.08 -7.85 -16.91
C LEU A 161 -15.31 -6.54 -16.70
N ALA A 162 -15.94 -5.42 -17.04
CA ALA A 162 -15.38 -4.09 -16.84
C ALA A 162 -16.28 -3.26 -15.92
N LEU A 163 -15.67 -2.30 -15.22
CA LEU A 163 -16.41 -1.24 -14.53
C LEU A 163 -17.23 -0.41 -15.53
N PRO A 164 -18.25 0.35 -15.07
CA PRO A 164 -18.93 1.31 -15.92
C PRO A 164 -17.94 2.30 -16.56
N PRO A 165 -18.15 2.75 -17.81
CA PRO A 165 -17.17 3.52 -18.58
C PRO A 165 -16.59 4.75 -17.88
N GLN A 166 -17.40 5.43 -17.04
CA GLN A 166 -16.97 6.61 -16.27
C GLN A 166 -15.89 6.31 -15.20
N TYR A 167 -15.76 5.05 -14.78
CA TYR A 167 -14.83 4.60 -13.75
C TYR A 167 -13.68 3.73 -14.30
N GLN A 168 -13.78 3.25 -15.54
CA GLN A 168 -12.74 2.44 -16.16
C GLN A 168 -11.39 3.17 -16.22
N GLY A 169 -10.35 2.47 -15.78
CA GLY A 169 -8.96 2.93 -15.85
C GLY A 169 -8.68 4.20 -15.04
N LYS A 170 -9.50 4.48 -14.02
CA LYS A 170 -9.42 5.66 -13.17
C LYS A 170 -9.15 5.26 -11.73
N SER A 171 -8.26 6.00 -11.05
CA SER A 171 -8.16 5.98 -9.59
C SER A 171 -9.41 6.58 -8.98
N LEU A 172 -10.11 5.79 -8.18
CA LEU A 172 -11.37 6.22 -7.58
C LEU A 172 -11.11 7.14 -6.38
N ASN A 173 -11.87 8.22 -6.29
CA ASN A 173 -11.85 9.08 -5.12
C ASN A 173 -12.66 8.46 -3.96
N ILE A 174 -12.57 9.05 -2.77
CA ILE A 174 -13.22 8.50 -1.58
C ILE A 174 -14.75 8.44 -1.67
N THR A 175 -15.39 9.34 -2.41
CA THR A 175 -16.84 9.36 -2.64
C THR A 175 -17.24 8.21 -3.55
N GLU A 176 -16.51 8.01 -4.65
CA GLU A 176 -16.70 6.90 -5.58
C GLU A 176 -16.48 5.56 -4.86
N ILE A 177 -15.42 5.44 -4.05
CA ILE A 177 -15.16 4.23 -3.23
C ILE A 177 -16.33 3.92 -2.28
N LYS A 178 -16.95 4.94 -1.66
CA LYS A 178 -18.12 4.75 -0.78
C LYS A 178 -19.35 4.30 -1.58
N GLU A 179 -19.58 4.89 -2.74
CA GLU A 179 -20.68 4.52 -3.63
C GLU A 179 -20.55 3.07 -4.09
N PHE A 180 -19.39 2.70 -4.64
CA PHE A 180 -19.12 1.34 -5.09
C PHE A 180 -19.28 0.30 -3.99
N ARG A 181 -18.86 0.62 -2.77
CA ARG A 181 -19.07 -0.27 -1.62
C ARG A 181 -20.54 -0.63 -1.45
N ARG A 182 -21.43 0.36 -1.53
CA ARG A 182 -22.89 0.13 -1.46
C ARG A 182 -23.37 -0.70 -2.64
N LEU A 183 -22.91 -0.38 -3.85
CA LEU A 183 -23.32 -1.07 -5.08
C LEU A 183 -22.93 -2.55 -5.07
N PHE A 184 -21.71 -2.90 -4.63
CA PHE A 184 -21.29 -4.30 -4.57
C PHE A 184 -22.06 -5.13 -3.52
N GLN A 185 -22.68 -4.49 -2.51
CA GLN A 185 -23.49 -5.19 -1.52
C GLN A 185 -24.88 -5.57 -2.04
N THR A 186 -25.39 -4.90 -3.08
CA THR A 186 -26.75 -5.17 -3.58
C THR A 186 -26.82 -6.33 -4.59
N GLY A 187 -25.67 -6.87 -5.03
CA GLY A 187 -25.59 -7.94 -6.03
C GLY A 187 -25.96 -7.51 -7.46
N THR A 188 -26.94 -6.63 -7.62
CA THR A 188 -27.41 -6.07 -8.90
C THR A 188 -26.32 -5.34 -9.66
N PHE A 189 -25.40 -4.66 -8.96
CA PHE A 189 -24.30 -3.97 -9.60
C PHE A 189 -23.39 -4.93 -10.37
N VAL A 190 -23.06 -6.08 -9.79
CA VAL A 190 -22.21 -7.09 -10.44
C VAL A 190 -22.88 -7.62 -11.70
N GLN A 191 -24.19 -7.83 -11.65
CA GLN A 191 -24.98 -8.27 -12.80
C GLN A 191 -25.05 -7.20 -13.91
N SER A 192 -24.90 -5.92 -13.56
CA SER A 192 -24.87 -4.81 -14.53
C SER A 192 -23.52 -4.62 -15.21
N LEU A 193 -22.45 -5.28 -14.74
CA LEU A 193 -21.13 -5.18 -15.36
C LEU A 193 -21.16 -5.77 -16.77
N VAL A 194 -20.61 -5.02 -17.72
CA VAL A 194 -20.57 -5.44 -19.13
C VAL A 194 -19.20 -6.02 -19.48
N LYS A 195 -19.17 -6.83 -20.53
CA LYS A 195 -17.92 -7.36 -21.06
C LYS A 195 -17.14 -6.26 -21.78
N GLU A 196 -15.86 -6.15 -21.48
CA GLU A 196 -14.91 -5.27 -22.18
C GLU A 196 -14.69 -5.80 -23.61
N PRO A 197 -14.96 -5.00 -24.66
CA PRO A 197 -14.91 -5.47 -26.05
C PRO A 197 -13.54 -6.00 -26.52
N THR A 198 -12.43 -5.42 -26.02
CA THR A 198 -11.08 -5.83 -26.45
C THR A 198 -10.52 -7.02 -25.68
N PHE A 199 -11.21 -7.46 -24.61
CA PHE A 199 -10.80 -8.57 -23.77
C PHE A 199 -10.63 -9.87 -24.56
N LYS A 200 -9.56 -10.60 -24.22
CA LYS A 200 -9.25 -11.94 -24.71
C LYS A 200 -9.11 -12.89 -23.51
N SER A 201 -9.63 -14.11 -23.66
CA SER A 201 -9.66 -15.11 -22.57
C SER A 201 -8.28 -15.42 -21.97
N TYR A 202 -7.21 -15.39 -22.78
CA TYR A 202 -5.84 -15.61 -22.29
C TYR A 202 -5.39 -14.54 -21.28
N GLN A 203 -5.98 -13.34 -21.29
CA GLN A 203 -5.66 -12.29 -20.32
C GLN A 203 -6.05 -12.70 -18.90
N ALA A 204 -7.22 -13.34 -18.74
CA ALA A 204 -7.61 -13.92 -17.45
C ALA A 204 -6.64 -15.03 -17.00
N GLN A 205 -6.14 -15.85 -17.94
CA GLN A 205 -5.13 -16.87 -17.64
C GLN A 205 -3.79 -16.25 -17.20
N ASN A 206 -3.40 -15.12 -17.79
CA ASN A 206 -2.22 -14.35 -17.36
C ASN A 206 -2.40 -13.82 -15.93
N ALA A 207 -3.56 -13.24 -15.60
CA ALA A 207 -3.83 -12.78 -14.24
C ALA A 207 -3.83 -13.94 -13.21
N VAL A 208 -4.39 -15.10 -13.55
CA VAL A 208 -4.31 -16.31 -12.69
C VAL A 208 -2.86 -16.77 -12.52
N SER A 209 -2.07 -16.79 -13.59
CA SER A 209 -0.65 -17.16 -13.54
C SER A 209 0.17 -16.18 -12.70
N ALA A 210 -0.16 -14.89 -12.78
CA ALA A 210 0.43 -13.83 -11.99
C ALA A 210 0.13 -13.96 -10.50
N LEU A 211 -1.12 -14.25 -10.14
CA LEU A 211 -1.52 -14.54 -8.76
C LEU A 211 -0.70 -15.71 -8.18
N ARG A 212 -0.51 -16.78 -8.96
CA ARG A 212 0.26 -17.96 -8.53
C ARG A 212 1.73 -17.68 -8.25
N LYS A 213 2.31 -16.58 -8.77
CA LYS A 213 3.67 -16.15 -8.38
C LYS A 213 3.75 -15.84 -6.88
N TRP A 214 2.63 -15.55 -6.23
CA TRP A 214 2.53 -15.31 -4.78
C TRP A 214 2.25 -16.56 -3.94
N ASP A 215 2.16 -17.76 -4.54
CA ASP A 215 1.84 -19.00 -3.80
C ASP A 215 2.85 -19.34 -2.68
N TRP A 216 4.06 -18.78 -2.75
CA TRP A 216 5.04 -18.88 -1.66
C TRP A 216 4.48 -18.30 -0.34
N ALA A 217 3.71 -17.21 -0.40
CA ALA A 217 3.12 -16.58 0.78
C ALA A 217 2.08 -17.47 1.45
N ILE A 218 1.37 -18.29 0.65
CA ILE A 218 0.45 -19.31 1.16
C ILE A 218 1.23 -20.43 1.86
N ARG A 219 2.31 -20.91 1.23
CA ARG A 219 3.15 -21.97 1.81
C ARG A 219 3.77 -21.54 3.15
N GLU A 220 4.03 -20.26 3.31
CA GLU A 220 4.52 -19.67 4.57
C GLU A 220 3.40 -19.28 5.55
N GLY A 221 2.14 -19.49 5.18
CA GLY A 221 0.99 -19.23 6.06
C GLY A 221 0.67 -17.75 6.28
N LEU A 222 1.12 -16.85 5.40
CA LEU A 222 0.81 -15.42 5.52
C LEU A 222 -0.68 -15.14 5.30
N PHE A 223 -1.30 -15.82 4.34
CA PHE A 223 -2.74 -15.81 4.07
C PHE A 223 -3.14 -17.04 3.25
N LYS A 224 -4.44 -17.24 3.05
CA LYS A 224 -5.01 -18.28 2.17
C LYS A 224 -5.92 -17.62 1.15
N TYR A 225 -6.07 -18.22 -0.02
CA TYR A 225 -7.08 -17.82 -0.99
C TYR A 225 -7.76 -19.01 -1.66
N ALA A 226 -8.94 -18.76 -2.21
CA ALA A 226 -9.67 -19.67 -3.09
C ALA A 226 -10.24 -18.87 -4.28
N PHE A 227 -10.39 -19.54 -5.43
CA PHE A 227 -11.06 -18.93 -6.57
C PHE A 227 -12.58 -18.95 -6.39
N THR A 228 -13.24 -17.87 -6.80
CA THR A 228 -14.68 -17.80 -6.95
C THR A 228 -15.04 -17.28 -8.35
N ASN A 229 -16.10 -17.84 -8.93
CA ASN A 229 -16.68 -17.36 -10.19
C ASN A 229 -17.76 -16.30 -9.96
N ASP A 230 -18.11 -16.00 -8.71
CA ASP A 230 -19.09 -15.00 -8.32
C ASP A 230 -18.35 -13.70 -7.90
N PRO A 231 -18.36 -12.64 -8.73
CA PRO A 231 -17.70 -11.37 -8.40
C PRO A 231 -18.29 -10.68 -7.16
N GLY A 232 -19.55 -10.98 -6.81
CA GLY A 232 -20.21 -10.44 -5.62
C GLY A 232 -19.54 -10.95 -4.34
N LYS A 233 -19.14 -12.22 -4.33
CA LYS A 233 -18.48 -12.89 -3.19
C LYS A 233 -16.98 -12.65 -3.10
N ALA A 234 -16.37 -12.01 -4.09
CA ALA A 234 -14.93 -11.82 -4.14
C ALA A 234 -14.44 -10.76 -3.14
N ASP A 235 -13.43 -11.09 -2.34
CA ASP A 235 -12.62 -10.14 -1.57
C ASP A 235 -11.69 -9.35 -2.52
N ILE A 236 -11.09 -10.04 -3.49
CA ILE A 236 -10.28 -9.42 -4.56
C ILE A 236 -10.94 -9.73 -5.90
N LEU A 237 -11.31 -8.67 -6.64
CA LEU A 237 -11.96 -8.77 -7.94
C LEU A 237 -11.08 -8.15 -9.03
N VAL A 238 -10.70 -8.95 -10.03
CA VAL A 238 -9.97 -8.49 -11.21
C VAL A 238 -10.97 -8.16 -12.33
N LEU A 239 -10.93 -6.91 -12.77
CA LEU A 239 -11.72 -6.36 -13.87
C LEU A 239 -10.81 -5.81 -14.97
N TRP A 240 -11.42 -5.52 -16.11
CA TRP A 240 -10.71 -5.20 -17.34
C TRP A 240 -11.01 -3.77 -17.78
N THR A 241 -10.02 -3.10 -18.38
CA THR A 241 -10.17 -1.76 -18.94
C THR A 241 -9.37 -1.64 -20.24
N PRO A 242 -9.91 -1.02 -21.31
CA PRO A 242 -9.19 -0.87 -22.57
C PRO A 242 -8.08 0.21 -22.50
N ARG A 243 -8.13 1.08 -21.50
CA ARG A 243 -7.13 2.13 -21.29
C ARG A 243 -7.20 2.71 -19.88
N PHE A 244 -6.08 3.28 -19.44
CA PHE A 244 -6.01 4.09 -18.23
C PHE A 244 -6.10 5.58 -18.55
N ARG A 245 -6.86 6.33 -17.75
CA ARG A 245 -7.10 7.76 -17.96
C ARG A 245 -5.93 8.64 -17.51
N ALA A 246 -5.08 8.12 -16.62
CA ALA A 246 -3.99 8.88 -16.01
C ALA A 246 -2.83 9.23 -16.96
N GLY A 247 -2.86 8.83 -18.23
CA GLY A 247 -1.73 8.97 -19.15
C GLY A 247 -0.54 8.09 -18.74
N GLY A 248 0.54 8.10 -19.53
CA GLY A 248 1.84 7.58 -19.10
C GLY A 248 2.07 6.06 -19.15
N GLY A 249 1.26 5.28 -19.88
CA GLY A 249 1.52 3.85 -20.07
C GLY A 249 1.26 2.98 -18.83
N MET A 250 0.34 3.41 -17.96
CA MET A 250 -0.19 2.59 -16.87
C MET A 250 -0.94 1.38 -17.45
N GLU A 251 -0.64 0.18 -16.92
CA GLU A 251 -1.19 -1.10 -17.42
C GLU A 251 -1.99 -1.87 -16.33
N GLY A 252 -1.95 -1.39 -15.10
CA GLY A 252 -2.64 -1.94 -13.94
C GLY A 252 -3.01 -0.86 -12.93
N LEU A 253 -4.04 -1.11 -12.12
CA LEU A 253 -4.43 -0.25 -11.01
C LEU A 253 -5.20 -1.03 -9.94
N THR A 254 -4.78 -0.87 -8.69
CA THR A 254 -5.47 -1.44 -7.53
C THR A 254 -6.24 -0.38 -6.74
N ASN A 255 -7.55 -0.60 -6.54
CA ASN A 255 -8.45 0.25 -5.75
C ASN A 255 -8.95 -0.50 -4.51
N TYR A 256 -9.01 0.17 -3.36
CA TYR A 256 -9.37 -0.43 -2.07
C TYR A 256 -10.73 0.10 -1.56
N PHE A 257 -11.61 -0.80 -1.11
CA PHE A 257 -12.96 -0.49 -0.61
C PHE A 257 -13.18 -1.15 0.76
N GLY A 258 -13.99 -0.53 1.62
CA GLY A 258 -14.59 -1.25 2.77
C GLY A 258 -13.76 -1.39 4.05
N THR A 259 -12.66 -0.66 4.19
CA THR A 259 -11.53 -0.95 5.10
C THR A 259 -11.75 -0.90 6.62
N ASN A 260 -12.96 -0.59 7.11
CA ASN A 260 -13.20 -0.31 8.54
C ASN A 260 -14.27 -1.22 9.17
N LYS A 261 -14.91 -2.12 8.41
CA LYS A 261 -15.90 -3.07 8.94
C LYS A 261 -15.52 -4.50 8.55
N PRO A 262 -15.46 -5.45 9.50
CA PRO A 262 -15.14 -6.86 9.21
C PRO A 262 -16.01 -7.44 8.08
N GLY A 263 -15.41 -8.18 7.15
CA GLY A 263 -16.13 -8.87 6.08
C GLY A 263 -16.65 -7.98 4.94
N GLN A 264 -16.24 -6.71 4.90
CA GLN A 264 -16.65 -5.75 3.87
C GLN A 264 -15.49 -5.21 3.04
N GLY A 265 -14.25 -5.60 3.35
CA GLY A 265 -13.07 -5.27 2.56
C GLY A 265 -13.22 -5.84 1.16
N LYS A 266 -13.09 -4.99 0.15
CA LYS A 266 -13.03 -5.41 -1.25
C LYS A 266 -11.88 -4.69 -1.93
N VAL A 267 -11.11 -5.38 -2.75
CA VAL A 267 -10.06 -4.81 -3.58
C VAL A 267 -10.42 -5.06 -5.03
N ILE A 268 -10.35 -4.02 -5.86
CA ILE A 268 -10.56 -4.14 -7.30
C ILE A 268 -9.24 -3.86 -7.99
N ILE A 269 -8.77 -4.85 -8.73
CA ILE A 269 -7.65 -4.70 -9.66
C ILE A 269 -8.26 -4.46 -11.04
N GLN A 270 -7.88 -3.37 -11.69
CA GLN A 270 -8.14 -3.14 -13.10
C GLN A 270 -6.87 -3.46 -13.89
N LEU A 271 -6.99 -4.27 -14.95
CA LEU A 271 -5.88 -4.59 -15.86
C LEU A 271 -6.20 -4.13 -17.28
N ASN A 272 -5.18 -3.65 -17.97
CA ASN A 272 -5.32 -3.19 -19.35
C ASN A 272 -5.61 -4.37 -20.29
N THR A 273 -6.58 -4.20 -21.17
CA THR A 273 -6.87 -5.15 -22.25
C THR A 273 -6.24 -4.77 -23.58
N ALA A 274 -5.80 -3.52 -23.73
CA ALA A 274 -5.04 -3.03 -24.88
C ALA A 274 -3.65 -2.50 -24.43
N GLY A 275 -2.94 -1.78 -25.30
CA GLY A 275 -1.69 -1.10 -24.92
C GLY A 275 -0.46 -2.00 -24.83
N LEU A 276 0.44 -1.74 -23.87
CA LEU A 276 1.74 -2.40 -23.78
C LEU A 276 1.62 -3.88 -23.44
N SER A 277 0.58 -4.27 -22.70
CA SER A 277 0.28 -5.69 -22.43
C SER A 277 -0.02 -6.47 -23.72
N ALA A 278 -0.63 -5.81 -24.71
CA ALA A 278 -0.88 -6.42 -26.01
C ALA A 278 0.38 -6.46 -26.89
N SER A 279 1.26 -5.46 -26.81
CA SER A 279 2.46 -5.38 -27.65
C SER A 279 3.69 -6.11 -27.10
N LYS A 280 3.87 -6.14 -25.77
CA LYS A 280 4.98 -6.85 -25.08
C LYS A 280 4.64 -8.31 -24.76
N GLY A 281 3.39 -8.71 -24.94
CA GLY A 281 2.94 -10.10 -24.82
C GLY A 281 2.67 -10.58 -23.39
N ASN A 282 2.40 -11.88 -23.29
CA ASN A 282 1.84 -12.52 -22.08
C ASN A 282 2.73 -12.38 -20.84
N ALA A 283 4.05 -12.52 -20.99
CA ALA A 283 4.96 -12.44 -19.85
C ALA A 283 4.92 -11.06 -19.18
N TYR A 284 4.89 -9.98 -19.97
CA TYR A 284 4.75 -8.63 -19.43
C TYR A 284 3.41 -8.42 -18.72
N ALA A 285 2.29 -8.88 -19.32
CA ALA A 285 0.97 -8.81 -18.71
C ALA A 285 0.91 -9.56 -17.35
N GLN A 286 1.60 -10.71 -17.24
CA GLN A 286 1.71 -11.44 -15.98
C GLN A 286 2.48 -10.67 -14.91
N LEU A 287 3.55 -9.94 -15.28
CA LEU A 287 4.30 -9.13 -14.31
C LEU A 287 3.49 -7.96 -13.81
N MET A 288 2.77 -7.28 -14.70
CA MET A 288 1.89 -6.19 -14.32
C MET A 288 0.78 -6.67 -13.39
N ALA A 289 0.13 -7.78 -13.72
CA ALA A 289 -0.87 -8.36 -12.83
C ALA A 289 -0.27 -8.79 -11.47
N ALA A 290 0.96 -9.33 -11.45
CA ALA A 290 1.62 -9.75 -10.21
C ALA A 290 1.93 -8.55 -9.30
N HIS A 291 2.33 -7.43 -9.88
CA HIS A 291 2.50 -6.15 -9.18
C HIS A 291 1.19 -5.69 -8.52
N GLU A 292 0.09 -5.68 -9.26
CA GLU A 292 -1.22 -5.30 -8.71
C GLU A 292 -1.71 -6.26 -7.61
N PHE A 293 -1.41 -7.56 -7.72
CA PHE A 293 -1.68 -8.49 -6.62
C PHE A 293 -0.84 -8.16 -5.38
N GLY A 294 0.41 -7.71 -5.52
CA GLY A 294 1.23 -7.26 -4.39
C GLY A 294 0.58 -6.10 -3.65
N HIS A 295 0.06 -5.10 -4.39
CA HIS A 295 -0.79 -4.04 -3.83
C HIS A 295 -2.01 -4.60 -3.11
N ALA A 296 -2.75 -5.50 -3.75
CA ALA A 296 -3.94 -6.14 -3.16
C ALA A 296 -3.65 -6.98 -1.90
N PHE A 297 -2.41 -7.43 -1.71
CA PHE A 297 -1.99 -8.13 -0.49
C PHE A 297 -1.45 -7.22 0.62
N GLY A 298 -1.22 -5.93 0.33
CA GLY A 298 -0.84 -4.94 1.35
C GLY A 298 0.51 -4.26 1.14
N LEU A 299 1.16 -4.47 -0.01
CA LEU A 299 2.36 -3.72 -0.40
C LEU A 299 1.93 -2.35 -0.90
N GLY A 300 1.64 -1.41 0.02
CA GLY A 300 0.98 -0.15 -0.29
C GLY A 300 1.82 0.89 -1.04
N SER A 301 3.10 0.64 -1.26
CA SER A 301 4.00 1.55 -1.97
C SER A 301 4.94 0.79 -2.91
N HIS A 302 5.54 1.51 -3.85
CA HIS A 302 6.47 0.92 -4.81
C HIS A 302 7.87 0.75 -4.23
N SER A 303 8.53 -0.34 -4.62
CA SER A 303 9.95 -0.53 -4.38
C SER A 303 10.79 0.45 -5.21
N PRO A 304 11.94 0.95 -4.68
CA PRO A 304 12.95 1.61 -5.49
C PRO A 304 13.84 0.65 -6.29
N GLY A 305 13.81 -0.66 -5.99
CA GLY A 305 14.62 -1.68 -6.65
C GLY A 305 14.05 -2.04 -8.03
N ALA A 306 14.86 -1.93 -9.08
CA ALA A 306 14.42 -2.22 -10.45
C ALA A 306 14.05 -3.69 -10.70
N ASP A 307 14.65 -4.61 -9.91
CA ASP A 307 14.41 -6.05 -10.01
C ASP A 307 13.22 -6.54 -9.15
N ASP A 308 12.64 -5.66 -8.33
CA ASP A 308 11.49 -6.00 -7.49
C ASP A 308 10.20 -5.94 -8.31
N ILE A 309 9.26 -6.86 -8.08
CA ILE A 309 7.98 -6.83 -8.80
C ILE A 309 7.20 -5.57 -8.46
N MET A 310 7.38 -5.03 -7.26
CA MET A 310 6.73 -3.82 -6.78
C MET A 310 7.42 -2.52 -7.24
N THR A 311 8.39 -2.59 -8.16
CA THR A 311 8.97 -1.38 -8.76
C THR A 311 7.92 -0.50 -9.42
N ALA A 312 8.08 0.82 -9.36
CA ALA A 312 7.18 1.77 -10.02
C ALA A 312 7.25 1.71 -11.56
N LYS A 313 8.33 1.11 -12.10
CA LYS A 313 8.54 0.93 -13.54
C LYS A 313 8.93 -0.50 -13.79
N ILE A 314 8.01 -1.30 -14.32
CA ILE A 314 8.32 -2.69 -14.67
C ILE A 314 9.27 -2.70 -15.87
N TYR A 315 10.52 -3.05 -15.59
CA TYR A 315 11.54 -3.30 -16.59
C TYR A 315 11.36 -4.72 -17.11
N TYR A 316 10.83 -4.83 -18.32
CA TYR A 316 10.65 -6.11 -18.99
C TYR A 316 11.84 -6.40 -19.89
N ASP A 317 12.45 -7.54 -19.63
CA ASP A 317 13.50 -8.14 -20.42
C ASP A 317 13.02 -9.57 -20.74
N SER A 318 12.83 -9.89 -22.03
CA SER A 318 12.31 -11.19 -22.45
C SER A 318 13.22 -12.34 -22.03
N ASP A 319 14.50 -12.07 -21.81
CA ASP A 319 15.53 -13.08 -21.57
C ASP A 319 15.76 -13.33 -20.08
N LYS A 320 15.05 -12.61 -19.20
CA LYS A 320 15.13 -12.75 -17.74
C LYS A 320 13.89 -13.39 -17.16
N ALA A 321 14.11 -14.32 -16.24
CA ALA A 321 13.04 -14.83 -15.38
C ALA A 321 12.67 -13.76 -14.35
N HIS A 322 11.48 -13.17 -14.52
CA HIS A 322 10.94 -12.19 -13.58
C HIS A 322 10.03 -12.86 -12.54
N GLY A 323 10.42 -12.75 -11.27
CA GLY A 323 9.73 -13.37 -10.13
C GLY A 323 9.57 -12.41 -8.96
N ILE A 324 8.96 -12.89 -7.87
CA ILE A 324 8.86 -12.12 -6.63
C ILE A 324 10.24 -12.10 -5.97
N SER A 325 10.83 -10.91 -5.79
CA SER A 325 12.17 -10.76 -5.25
C SER A 325 12.21 -11.09 -3.75
N GLU A 326 13.40 -11.32 -3.19
CA GLU A 326 13.54 -11.48 -1.74
C GLU A 326 13.18 -10.20 -0.96
N ASN A 327 13.29 -9.01 -1.57
CA ASN A 327 12.85 -7.77 -0.95
C ASN A 327 11.33 -7.75 -0.82
N ASP A 328 10.61 -8.06 -1.90
CA ASP A 328 9.14 -8.14 -1.90
C ASP A 328 8.64 -9.18 -0.88
N LYS A 329 9.30 -10.34 -0.82
CA LYS A 329 8.97 -11.37 0.18
C LYS A 329 9.20 -10.89 1.61
N ALA A 330 10.36 -10.28 1.89
CA ALA A 330 10.70 -9.77 3.22
C ALA A 330 9.73 -8.67 3.67
N VAL A 331 9.39 -7.74 2.78
CA VAL A 331 8.40 -6.69 3.03
C VAL A 331 7.03 -7.30 3.32
N LEU A 332 6.56 -8.26 2.50
CA LEU A 332 5.25 -8.90 2.72
C LEU A 332 5.20 -9.68 4.04
N ARG A 333 6.23 -10.46 4.38
CA ARG A 333 6.34 -11.12 5.70
C ARG A 333 6.25 -10.11 6.84
N ALA A 334 6.95 -8.99 6.73
CA ALA A 334 6.91 -7.94 7.74
C ALA A 334 5.50 -7.33 7.87
N VAL A 335 4.83 -7.03 6.75
CA VAL A 335 3.43 -6.52 6.72
C VAL A 335 2.50 -7.47 7.48
N TYR A 336 2.58 -8.78 7.23
CA TYR A 336 1.70 -9.78 7.88
C TYR A 336 2.09 -10.11 9.33
N SER A 337 3.31 -9.77 9.75
CA SER A 337 3.75 -9.89 11.16
C SER A 337 3.32 -8.72 12.05
N LEU A 338 2.75 -7.66 11.47
CA LEU A 338 2.32 -6.44 12.17
C LEU A 338 0.80 -6.37 12.25
N ASP A 339 0.28 -5.67 13.27
CA ASP A 339 -1.14 -5.34 13.33
C ASP A 339 -1.51 -4.34 12.22
N PRO A 340 -2.66 -4.50 11.53
CA PRO A 340 -3.04 -3.61 10.46
C PRO A 340 -3.65 -2.30 11.00
N ASP A 341 -3.39 -1.18 10.31
CA ASP A 341 -4.10 0.09 10.58
C ASP A 341 -5.57 -0.07 10.20
N ASN A 342 -5.79 -0.65 9.02
CA ASN A 342 -7.09 -1.09 8.53
C ASN A 342 -6.99 -2.56 8.13
N ALA A 343 -7.81 -3.38 8.76
CA ALA A 343 -7.99 -4.78 8.37
C ALA A 343 -8.96 -4.81 7.19
N TRP A 344 -8.47 -5.26 6.03
CA TRP A 344 -9.35 -5.65 4.94
C TRP A 344 -10.08 -6.94 5.27
#